data_AF-A0A8X7CQN1-F1
#
_entry.id   AF-A0A8X7CQN1-F1
#
_cell.length_a   1.000
_cell.length_b   1.000
_cell.length_c   1.000
_cell.angle_alpha   90.00
_cell.angle_beta   90.00
_cell.angle_gamma   90.00
#
_symmetry.space_group_name_H-M   'P 1'
#
loop_
_entity.id
_entity.type
_entity.pdbx_description
1 polymer ?
#
loop_
_entity_poly.entity_id
_entity_poly.type
_entity_poly.pdbx_seq_one_letter_code
_entity_poly.pdbx_strand_id
1 'polypeptide(L)'
;MFKNCRKEDLRIVALELGETVAEKVTLVELTEIIKENKYCKENVELVKELIQHTIEDRKKAEEDRKKAEEDRKKEAENRLREKELELEIARLHVGVNSDNERTGEVCNSLDALVKSVRILTVKVPNRPEGWAFFFASLERAFVSKNVPEKFKSEILLNLLGEKASNVLTYVKDDELNNYEKLKSIILREYEPSANQFLEQFKKATQRKTVNRDLVVLSVKRGIIKRFIIQSERETRK
;
A
#
# COMPACT_ATOMS: atom_id res chain seq x y z
N MET A 1 -27.47 -66.07 6.25
CA MET A 1 -27.27 -65.18 7.42
C MET A 1 -26.07 -64.26 7.18
N PHE A 2 -24.86 -64.79 6.97
CA PHE A 2 -23.62 -63.98 6.92
C PHE A 2 -23.14 -63.56 5.51
N LYS A 3 -24.04 -63.12 4.62
CA LYS A 3 -23.62 -62.68 3.28
C LYS A 3 -22.91 -61.31 3.38
N ASN A 4 -21.80 -61.12 2.67
CA ASN A 4 -21.00 -59.89 2.63
C ASN A 4 -20.34 -59.44 3.96
N CYS A 5 -20.30 -60.31 4.98
CA CYS A 5 -19.64 -60.00 6.25
C CYS A 5 -18.11 -60.18 6.13
N ARG A 6 -17.37 -59.22 6.66
CA ARG A 6 -15.94 -59.36 6.94
C ARG A 6 -15.72 -59.98 8.31
N LYS A 7 -14.49 -60.42 8.58
CA LYS A 7 -14.09 -60.97 9.88
C LYS A 7 -14.35 -59.95 11.01
N GLU A 8 -14.12 -58.68 10.73
CA GLU A 8 -14.34 -57.56 11.64
C GLU A 8 -15.84 -57.37 11.95
N ASP A 9 -16.70 -57.47 10.94
CA ASP A 9 -18.16 -57.35 11.09
C ASP A 9 -18.69 -58.45 12.04
N LEU A 10 -18.25 -59.70 11.83
CA LEU A 10 -18.64 -60.83 12.67
C LEU A 10 -18.07 -60.73 14.09
N ARG A 11 -16.88 -60.14 14.24
CA ARG A 11 -16.29 -59.91 15.56
C ARG A 11 -17.10 -58.91 16.37
N ILE A 12 -17.58 -57.83 15.76
CA ILE A 12 -18.46 -56.84 16.40
C ILE A 12 -19.77 -57.51 16.83
N VAL A 13 -20.41 -58.24 15.91
CA VAL A 13 -21.67 -58.96 16.20
C VAL A 13 -21.49 -59.98 17.33
N ALA A 14 -20.40 -60.75 17.36
CA ALA A 14 -20.13 -61.69 18.44
C ALA A 14 -19.96 -60.98 19.81
N LEU A 15 -19.26 -59.83 19.84
CA LEU A 15 -19.11 -59.03 21.05
C LEU A 15 -20.45 -58.44 21.53
N GLU A 16 -21.29 -57.98 20.61
CA GLU A 16 -22.64 -57.46 20.93
C GLU A 16 -23.59 -58.54 21.44
N LEU A 17 -23.39 -59.79 20.99
CA LEU A 17 -24.09 -60.97 21.51
C LEU A 17 -23.55 -61.45 22.87
N GLY A 18 -22.53 -60.77 23.43
CA GLY A 18 -21.93 -61.08 24.72
C GLY A 18 -20.89 -62.21 24.68
N GLU A 19 -20.43 -62.61 23.50
CA GLU A 19 -19.42 -63.66 23.35
C GLU A 19 -18.01 -63.09 23.50
N THR A 20 -17.12 -63.85 24.15
CA THR A 20 -15.71 -63.46 24.29
C THR A 20 -14.91 -63.95 23.09
N VAL A 21 -14.42 -63.01 22.28
CA VAL A 21 -13.70 -63.34 21.04
C VAL A 21 -12.19 -63.25 21.23
N ALA A 22 -11.48 -64.37 21.04
CA ALA A 22 -10.02 -64.41 21.03
C ALA A 22 -9.40 -63.60 19.88
N GLU A 23 -8.20 -63.04 20.09
CA GLU A 23 -7.55 -62.15 19.12
C GLU A 23 -7.21 -62.83 17.78
N LYS A 24 -6.91 -64.14 17.81
CA LYS A 24 -6.52 -64.95 16.65
C LYS A 24 -7.65 -65.84 16.10
N VAL A 25 -8.91 -65.48 16.32
CA VAL A 25 -10.06 -66.25 15.83
C VAL A 25 -10.15 -66.25 14.30
N THR A 26 -10.58 -67.35 13.70
CA THR A 26 -10.85 -67.42 12.25
C THR A 26 -12.28 -66.95 11.93
N LEU A 27 -12.53 -66.61 10.66
CA LEU A 27 -13.88 -66.22 10.21
C LEU A 27 -14.89 -67.37 10.41
N VAL A 28 -14.46 -68.61 10.18
CA VAL A 28 -15.29 -69.81 10.36
C VAL A 28 -15.66 -70.00 11.83
N GLU A 29 -14.68 -69.93 12.74
CA GLU A 29 -14.91 -70.00 14.19
C GLU A 29 -15.88 -68.91 14.67
N LEU A 30 -15.77 -67.68 14.17
CA LEU A 30 -16.72 -66.61 14.48
C LEU A 30 -18.14 -66.93 14.02
N THR A 31 -18.31 -67.48 12.82
CA THR A 31 -19.64 -67.86 12.35
C THR A 31 -20.23 -69.00 13.15
N GLU A 32 -19.41 -69.92 13.67
CA GLU A 32 -19.86 -71.01 14.54
C GLU A 32 -20.27 -70.50 15.91
N ILE A 33 -19.45 -69.65 16.55
CA ILE A 33 -19.77 -69.02 17.83
C ILE A 33 -21.12 -68.28 17.76
N ILE A 34 -21.32 -67.47 16.71
CA ILE A 34 -22.58 -66.72 16.55
C ILE A 34 -23.76 -67.67 16.32
N LYS A 35 -23.62 -68.73 15.52
CA LYS A 35 -24.69 -69.71 15.28
C LYS A 35 -25.03 -70.54 16.53
N GLU A 36 -24.02 -70.85 17.34
CA GLU A 36 -24.15 -71.67 18.55
C GLU A 36 -24.80 -70.91 19.70
N ASN A 37 -24.65 -69.58 19.72
CA ASN A 37 -25.22 -68.69 20.73
C ASN A 37 -26.74 -68.87 20.85
N LYS A 38 -27.22 -69.03 22.10
CA LYS A 38 -28.63 -69.26 22.42
C LYS A 38 -29.55 -68.17 21.88
N TYR A 39 -29.13 -66.91 21.99
CA TYR A 39 -29.90 -65.77 21.51
C TYR A 39 -30.03 -65.77 19.99
N CYS A 40 -28.99 -66.18 19.26
CA CYS A 40 -29.05 -66.32 17.80
C CYS A 40 -30.03 -67.41 17.36
N LYS A 41 -30.11 -68.53 18.09
CA LYS A 41 -31.06 -69.62 17.80
C LYS A 41 -32.51 -69.19 18.04
N GLU A 42 -32.75 -68.37 19.07
CA GLU A 42 -34.09 -67.88 19.44
C GLU A 42 -34.53 -66.66 18.62
N ASN A 43 -33.60 -65.81 18.18
CA ASN A 43 -33.88 -64.50 17.57
C ASN A 43 -33.14 -64.30 16.24
N VAL A 44 -33.24 -65.27 15.34
CA VAL A 44 -32.52 -65.29 14.05
C VAL A 44 -32.70 -64.00 13.24
N GLU A 45 -33.89 -63.39 13.24
CA GLU A 45 -34.17 -62.19 12.45
C GLU A 45 -33.53 -60.94 13.03
N LEU A 46 -33.57 -60.76 14.35
CA LEU A 46 -32.89 -59.65 15.03
C LEU A 46 -31.37 -59.72 14.84
N VAL A 47 -30.79 -60.93 14.86
CA VAL A 47 -29.35 -61.08 14.60
C VAL A 47 -29.01 -60.81 13.13
N LYS A 48 -29.90 -61.09 12.17
CA LYS A 48 -29.70 -60.65 10.77
C LYS A 48 -29.74 -59.13 10.66
N GLU A 49 -30.67 -58.45 11.33
CA GLU A 49 -30.73 -56.99 11.36
C GLU A 49 -29.47 -56.39 11.98
N LEU A 50 -28.97 -56.98 13.07
CA LEU A 50 -27.71 -56.59 13.70
C LEU A 50 -26.51 -56.70 12.76
N ILE A 51 -26.40 -57.82 12.03
CA ILE A 51 -25.37 -58.03 11.02
C ILE A 51 -25.50 -56.99 9.91
N GLN A 52 -26.72 -56.71 9.46
CA GLN A 52 -26.97 -55.74 8.41
C GLN A 52 -26.57 -54.32 8.84
N HIS A 53 -26.94 -53.91 10.06
CA HIS A 53 -26.56 -52.64 10.65
C HIS A 53 -25.03 -52.51 10.77
N THR A 54 -24.35 -53.55 11.25
CA THR A 54 -22.88 -53.56 11.36
C THR A 54 -22.20 -53.36 10.00
N ILE A 55 -22.71 -54.01 8.95
CA ILE A 55 -22.19 -53.85 7.58
C ILE A 55 -22.44 -52.42 7.06
N GLU A 56 -23.62 -51.87 7.33
CA GLU A 56 -24.00 -50.51 6.92
C GLU A 56 -23.15 -49.45 7.63
N ASP A 57 -22.94 -49.59 8.94
CA ASP A 57 -22.06 -48.72 9.73
C ASP A 57 -20.62 -48.75 9.20
N ARG A 58 -20.10 -49.94 8.88
CA ARG A 58 -18.77 -50.05 8.26
C ARG A 58 -18.71 -49.31 6.92
N LYS A 59 -19.72 -49.50 6.05
CA LYS A 59 -19.76 -48.83 4.75
C LYS A 59 -19.80 -47.32 4.90
N LYS A 60 -20.66 -46.83 5.79
CA LYS A 60 -20.79 -45.40 6.09
C LYS A 60 -19.49 -44.82 6.65
N ALA A 61 -18.84 -45.52 7.58
CA ALA A 61 -17.55 -45.11 8.12
C ALA A 61 -16.44 -45.06 7.05
N GLU A 62 -16.45 -45.98 6.08
CA GLU A 62 -15.52 -45.98 4.95
C GLU A 62 -15.79 -44.79 4.00
N GLU A 63 -17.05 -44.50 3.70
CA GLU A 63 -17.46 -43.34 2.89
C GLU A 63 -17.09 -42.02 3.56
N ASP A 64 -17.35 -41.88 4.86
CA ASP A 64 -16.98 -40.71 5.65
C ASP A 64 -15.46 -40.51 5.68
N ARG A 65 -14.69 -41.60 5.82
CA ARG A 65 -13.22 -41.55 5.73
C ARG A 65 -12.74 -41.07 4.37
N LYS A 66 -13.30 -41.62 3.29
CA LYS A 66 -12.94 -41.24 1.92
C LYS A 66 -13.27 -39.77 1.65
N LYS A 67 -14.43 -39.30 2.09
CA LYS A 67 -14.84 -37.90 1.96
C LYS A 67 -13.92 -36.97 2.76
N ALA A 68 -13.58 -37.33 4.00
CA ALA A 68 -12.65 -36.55 4.82
C ALA A 68 -11.24 -36.48 4.20
N GLU A 69 -10.80 -37.54 3.53
CA GLU A 69 -9.53 -37.54 2.80
C GLU A 69 -9.58 -36.66 1.55
N GLU A 70 -10.67 -36.71 0.77
CA GLU A 70 -10.90 -35.83 -0.37
C GLU A 70 -10.96 -34.34 0.06
N ASP A 71 -11.66 -34.03 1.14
CA ASP A 71 -11.74 -32.67 1.69
C ASP A 71 -10.36 -32.18 2.16
N ARG A 72 -9.59 -33.02 2.85
CA ARG A 72 -8.20 -32.70 3.23
C ARG A 72 -7.30 -32.45 2.04
N LYS A 73 -7.44 -33.24 0.97
CA LYS A 73 -6.67 -33.07 -0.26
C LYS A 73 -7.03 -31.75 -0.95
N LYS A 74 -8.32 -31.41 -1.01
CA LYS A 74 -8.81 -30.15 -1.59
C LYS A 74 -8.36 -28.94 -0.78
N GLU A 75 -8.37 -29.02 0.55
CA GLU A 75 -7.85 -27.96 1.42
C GLU A 75 -6.33 -27.78 1.21
N ALA A 76 -5.57 -28.87 1.11
CA ALA A 76 -4.14 -28.80 0.83
C ALA A 76 -3.85 -28.17 -0.54
N GLU A 77 -4.64 -28.50 -1.57
CA GLU A 77 -4.55 -27.89 -2.91
C GLU A 77 -4.89 -26.40 -2.88
N ASN A 78 -5.98 -26.00 -2.21
CA ASN A 78 -6.33 -24.60 -2.04
C ASN A 78 -5.24 -23.82 -1.30
N ARG A 79 -4.68 -24.38 -0.21
CA ARG A 79 -3.57 -23.75 0.51
C ARG A 79 -2.31 -23.62 -0.34
N LEU A 80 -2.03 -24.60 -1.20
CA LEU A 80 -0.92 -24.49 -2.15
C LEU A 80 -1.20 -23.38 -3.17
N ARG A 81 -2.43 -23.32 -3.69
CA ARG A 81 -2.86 -22.29 -4.64
C ARG A 81 -2.80 -20.88 -4.06
N GLU A 82 -3.23 -20.72 -2.81
CA GLU A 82 -3.13 -19.45 -2.08
C GLU A 82 -1.67 -19.03 -1.91
N LYS A 83 -0.78 -19.96 -1.53
CA LYS A 83 0.66 -19.68 -1.44
C LYS A 83 1.28 -19.35 -2.79
N GLU A 84 0.87 -20.02 -3.87
CA GLU A 84 1.31 -19.68 -5.23
C GLU A 84 0.88 -18.27 -5.62
N LEU A 85 -0.38 -17.90 -5.34
CA LEU A 85 -0.89 -16.56 -5.59
C LEU A 85 -0.18 -15.53 -4.71
N GLU A 86 0.08 -15.82 -3.45
CA GLU A 86 0.83 -14.94 -2.54
C GLU A 86 2.27 -14.75 -3.02
N LEU A 87 2.93 -15.82 -3.47
CA LEU A 87 4.26 -15.73 -4.07
C LEU A 87 4.25 -14.96 -5.39
N GLU A 88 3.22 -15.12 -6.22
CA GLU A 88 3.07 -14.35 -7.46
C GLU A 88 2.81 -12.87 -7.16
N ILE A 89 1.97 -12.56 -6.17
CA ILE A 89 1.78 -11.21 -5.66
C ILE A 89 3.10 -10.66 -5.12
N ALA A 90 3.86 -11.43 -4.34
CA ALA A 90 5.16 -11.00 -3.82
C ALA A 90 6.19 -10.81 -4.94
N ARG A 91 6.19 -11.66 -5.98
CA ARG A 91 7.03 -11.49 -7.18
C ARG A 91 6.64 -10.28 -7.99
N LEU A 92 5.36 -10.01 -8.16
CA LEU A 92 4.88 -8.79 -8.80
C LEU A 92 5.27 -7.59 -7.95
N HIS A 93 5.16 -7.63 -6.63
CA HIS A 93 5.65 -6.56 -5.75
C HIS A 93 7.17 -6.43 -5.77
N VAL A 94 7.94 -7.51 -5.92
CA VAL A 94 9.41 -7.47 -6.02
C VAL A 94 9.87 -7.05 -7.42
N GLY A 95 9.18 -7.45 -8.48
CA GLY A 95 9.39 -6.97 -9.84
C GLY A 95 9.04 -5.49 -9.93
N VAL A 96 7.88 -5.10 -9.38
CA VAL A 96 7.49 -3.72 -9.14
C VAL A 96 8.51 -3.02 -8.23
N ASN A 97 9.13 -3.64 -7.22
CA ASN A 97 10.17 -2.98 -6.42
C ASN A 97 11.53 -2.90 -7.13
N SER A 98 11.90 -3.85 -7.99
CA SER A 98 13.15 -3.78 -8.77
C SER A 98 13.03 -2.81 -9.95
N ASP A 99 11.81 -2.58 -10.44
CA ASP A 99 11.47 -1.53 -11.40
C ASP A 99 11.13 -0.19 -10.69
N ASN A 100 10.65 -0.21 -9.43
CA ASN A 100 10.35 0.98 -8.62
C ASN A 100 11.54 1.51 -7.82
N GLU A 101 12.63 0.76 -7.68
CA GLU A 101 13.92 1.37 -7.34
C GLU A 101 14.42 2.30 -8.47
N ARG A 102 13.77 2.27 -9.65
CA ARG A 102 13.92 3.29 -10.70
C ARG A 102 12.72 4.20 -10.89
N THR A 103 11.55 3.90 -10.31
CA THR A 103 10.38 4.79 -10.37
C THR A 103 9.38 4.47 -9.27
N GLY A 104 9.53 5.07 -8.09
CA GLY A 104 8.48 5.06 -7.08
C GLY A 104 7.24 5.78 -7.60
N GLU A 105 6.30 5.03 -8.18
CA GLU A 105 4.94 5.50 -8.45
C GLU A 105 4.11 5.45 -7.16
N VAL A 106 4.50 6.30 -6.20
CA VAL A 106 3.48 7.13 -5.55
C VAL A 106 2.92 7.96 -6.70
N CYS A 107 1.77 7.57 -7.27
CA CYS A 107 1.05 8.27 -8.34
C CYS A 107 1.60 9.68 -8.65
N ASN A 108 2.70 9.74 -9.42
CA ASN A 108 3.44 10.97 -9.73
C ASN A 108 2.84 11.61 -10.97
N SER A 109 1.52 11.49 -11.12
CA SER A 109 0.82 12.30 -12.10
C SER A 109 1.14 13.75 -11.75
N LEU A 110 1.65 14.50 -12.73
CA LEU A 110 2.01 15.90 -12.60
C LEU A 110 0.89 16.69 -11.90
N ASP A 111 -0.37 16.37 -12.20
CA ASP A 111 -1.54 16.99 -11.57
C ASP A 111 -1.62 16.76 -10.05
N ALA A 112 -1.26 15.57 -9.58
CA ALA A 112 -1.23 15.25 -8.15
C ALA A 112 -0.09 16.01 -7.45
N LEU A 113 1.07 16.12 -8.09
CA LEU A 113 2.20 16.92 -7.62
C LEU A 113 1.85 18.40 -7.58
N VAL A 114 1.25 18.94 -8.65
CA VAL A 114 0.79 20.33 -8.75
C VAL A 114 -0.20 20.64 -7.62
N LYS A 115 -1.20 19.79 -7.38
CA LYS A 115 -2.18 19.97 -6.29
C LYS A 115 -1.51 19.97 -4.92
N SER A 116 -0.64 18.99 -4.67
CA SER A 116 0.05 18.83 -3.39
C SER A 116 1.00 20.00 -3.10
N VAL A 117 1.79 20.42 -4.09
CA VAL A 117 2.70 21.57 -3.97
C VAL A 117 1.89 22.86 -3.77
N ARG A 118 0.77 23.04 -4.48
CA ARG A 118 -0.10 24.22 -4.34
C ARG A 118 -0.65 24.39 -2.93
N ILE A 119 -1.01 23.29 -2.25
CA ILE A 119 -1.51 23.33 -0.86
C ILE A 119 -0.41 23.80 0.10
N LEU A 120 0.84 23.39 -0.14
CA LEU A 120 1.99 23.69 0.72
C LEU A 120 2.69 25.02 0.37
N THR A 121 2.37 25.61 -0.78
CA THR A 121 2.97 26.85 -1.25
C THR A 121 2.05 28.02 -0.96
N VAL A 122 2.63 29.13 -0.49
CA VAL A 122 1.89 30.37 -0.30
C VAL A 122 1.35 30.90 -1.63
N LYS A 123 0.28 31.70 -1.59
CA LYS A 123 -0.32 32.26 -2.82
C LYS A 123 0.68 33.10 -3.60
N VAL A 124 0.55 33.10 -4.93
CA VAL A 124 1.36 33.93 -5.83
C VAL A 124 1.26 35.40 -5.41
N PRO A 125 2.37 36.07 -5.08
CA PRO A 125 2.35 37.45 -4.63
C PRO A 125 1.88 38.43 -5.70
N ASN A 126 1.12 39.45 -5.29
CA ASN A 126 0.79 40.60 -6.14
C ASN A 126 1.73 41.78 -5.92
N ARG A 127 2.51 41.74 -4.84
CA ARG A 127 3.47 42.76 -4.49
C ARG A 127 4.88 42.21 -4.57
N PRO A 128 5.85 43.03 -4.97
CA PRO A 128 7.18 42.57 -5.30
C PRO A 128 7.95 42.04 -4.07
N GLU A 129 7.60 42.49 -2.85
CA GLU A 129 8.22 42.04 -1.60
C GLU A 129 7.87 40.59 -1.21
N GLY A 130 6.80 40.04 -1.78
CA GLY A 130 6.32 38.69 -1.45
C GLY A 130 7.02 37.55 -2.20
N TRP A 131 7.75 37.83 -3.28
CA TRP A 131 8.33 36.80 -4.15
C TRP A 131 9.39 35.95 -3.47
N ALA A 132 10.23 36.55 -2.63
CA ALA A 132 11.22 35.81 -1.86
C ALA A 132 10.57 34.76 -0.94
N PHE A 133 9.44 35.11 -0.31
CA PHE A 133 8.71 34.18 0.55
C PHE A 133 7.97 33.10 -0.25
N PHE A 134 7.45 33.45 -1.42
CA PHE A 134 6.85 32.50 -2.35
C PHE A 134 7.84 31.41 -2.78
N PHE A 135 9.02 31.80 -3.27
CA PHE A 135 10.04 30.82 -3.70
C PHE A 135 10.55 29.97 -2.53
N ALA A 136 10.79 30.56 -1.37
CA ALA A 136 11.20 29.78 -0.18
C ALA A 136 10.14 28.74 0.23
N SER A 137 8.85 29.09 0.16
CA SER A 137 7.75 28.16 0.42
C SER A 137 7.66 27.06 -0.64
N LEU A 138 7.82 27.43 -1.91
CA LEU A 138 7.75 26.52 -3.05
C LEU A 138 8.89 25.50 -3.04
N GLU A 139 10.13 25.94 -2.81
CA GLU A 139 11.30 25.08 -2.73
C GLU A 139 11.19 24.09 -1.58
N ARG A 140 10.68 24.55 -0.42
CA ARG A 140 10.37 23.66 0.70
C ARG A 140 9.31 22.62 0.33
N ALA A 141 8.28 23.01 -0.42
CA ALA A 141 7.26 22.07 -0.90
C ALA A 141 7.84 21.05 -1.90
N PHE A 142 8.75 21.47 -2.78
CA PHE A 142 9.46 20.57 -3.70
C PHE A 142 10.28 19.51 -2.96
N VAL A 143 11.05 19.93 -1.95
CA VAL A 143 11.80 19.00 -1.11
C VAL A 143 10.87 18.07 -0.34
N SER A 144 9.80 18.61 0.26
CA SER A 144 8.84 17.83 1.05
C SER A 144 8.07 16.78 0.24
N LYS A 145 7.86 17.01 -1.06
CA LYS A 145 7.14 16.10 -1.96
C LYS A 145 8.07 15.34 -2.91
N ASN A 146 9.38 15.45 -2.71
CA ASN A 146 10.40 14.82 -3.53
C ASN A 146 10.19 15.04 -5.04
N VAL A 147 9.90 16.30 -5.42
CA VAL A 147 9.53 16.65 -6.79
C VAL A 147 10.72 16.49 -7.74
N PRO A 148 10.60 15.68 -8.81
CA PRO A 148 11.64 15.53 -9.83
C PRO A 148 11.98 16.86 -10.50
N GLU A 149 13.27 17.09 -10.79
CA GLU A 149 13.77 18.35 -11.39
C GLU A 149 13.02 18.72 -12.68
N LYS A 150 12.75 17.71 -13.52
CA LYS A 150 12.02 17.85 -14.79
C LYS A 150 10.62 18.46 -14.65
N PHE A 151 9.99 18.37 -13.48
CA PHE A 151 8.63 18.89 -13.23
C PHE A 151 8.60 20.22 -12.50
N LYS A 152 9.73 20.69 -11.95
CA LYS A 152 9.75 21.91 -11.12
C LYS A 152 9.38 23.17 -11.89
N SER A 153 9.88 23.32 -13.13
CA SER A 153 9.55 24.43 -14.01
C SER A 153 8.08 24.42 -14.41
N GLU A 154 7.56 23.26 -14.80
CA GLU A 154 6.17 23.09 -15.21
C GLU A 154 5.20 23.36 -14.06
N ILE A 155 5.50 22.86 -12.85
CA ILE A 155 4.72 23.16 -11.64
C ILE A 155 4.76 24.66 -11.32
N LEU A 156 5.93 25.31 -11.42
CA LEU A 156 6.06 26.75 -11.18
C LEU A 156 5.18 27.56 -12.15
N LEU A 157 5.23 27.26 -13.45
CA LEU A 157 4.40 27.94 -14.45
C LEU A 157 2.91 27.72 -14.20
N ASN A 158 2.52 26.50 -13.83
CA ASN A 158 1.14 26.18 -13.47
C ASN A 158 0.66 26.98 -12.25
N LEU A 159 1.51 27.16 -11.24
CA LEU A 159 1.21 27.95 -10.06
C LEU A 159 1.07 29.45 -10.35
N LEU A 160 1.87 29.99 -11.27
CA LEU A 160 1.84 31.39 -11.68
C LEU A 160 0.54 31.79 -12.40
N GLY A 161 -0.11 30.83 -13.07
CA GLY A 161 -1.35 31.06 -13.80
C GLY A 161 -1.19 32.16 -14.86
N GLU A 162 -2.01 33.20 -14.80
CA GLU A 162 -1.99 34.32 -15.77
C GLU A 162 -0.63 35.04 -15.83
N LYS A 163 0.12 35.07 -14.72
CA LYS A 163 1.46 35.69 -14.70
C LYS A 163 2.50 34.87 -15.45
N ALA A 164 2.23 33.59 -15.73
CA ALA A 164 3.13 32.76 -16.53
C ALA A 164 3.28 33.33 -17.94
N SER A 165 2.22 33.86 -18.54
CA SER A 165 2.25 34.45 -19.88
C SER A 165 3.29 35.57 -20.01
N ASN A 166 3.41 36.43 -18.99
CA ASN A 166 4.40 37.51 -18.96
C ASN A 166 5.83 36.98 -18.81
N VAL A 167 6.01 35.82 -18.19
CA VAL A 167 7.33 35.19 -18.05
C VAL A 167 7.71 34.52 -19.37
N LEU A 168 6.76 33.82 -20.01
CA LEU A 168 6.96 33.12 -21.28
C LEU A 168 7.40 34.05 -22.41
N THR A 169 7.01 35.33 -22.41
CA THR A 169 7.48 36.30 -23.43
C THR A 169 8.98 36.56 -23.41
N TYR A 170 9.67 36.25 -22.31
CA TYR A 170 11.11 36.51 -22.13
C TYR A 170 11.96 35.23 -22.09
N VAL A 171 11.33 34.06 -22.12
CA VAL A 171 11.99 32.76 -21.98
C VAL A 171 12.08 32.11 -23.37
N LYS A 172 13.24 31.55 -23.71
CA LYS A 172 13.40 30.74 -24.93
C LYS A 172 12.96 29.29 -24.67
N ASP A 173 12.54 28.57 -25.70
CA ASP A 173 12.02 27.20 -25.58
C ASP A 173 12.99 26.23 -24.89
N ASP A 174 14.30 26.41 -25.08
CA ASP A 174 15.36 25.61 -24.45
C ASP A 174 15.55 25.90 -22.95
N GLU A 175 15.07 27.04 -22.46
CA GLU A 175 15.21 27.47 -21.07
C GLU A 175 13.97 27.19 -20.21
N LEU A 176 12.85 26.81 -20.85
CA LEU A 176 11.56 26.57 -20.19
C LEU A 176 11.58 25.40 -19.21
N ASN A 177 12.46 24.43 -19.44
CA ASN A 177 12.63 23.26 -18.58
C ASN A 177 13.62 23.49 -17.43
N ASN A 178 14.17 24.70 -17.30
CA ASN A 178 15.16 25.03 -16.27
C ASN A 178 14.55 25.92 -15.18
N TYR A 179 14.30 25.31 -14.02
CA TYR A 179 13.73 26.01 -12.87
C TYR A 179 14.54 27.23 -12.41
N GLU A 180 15.86 27.13 -12.31
CA GLU A 180 16.72 28.22 -11.83
C GLU A 180 16.73 29.42 -12.79
N LYS A 181 16.68 29.16 -14.10
CA LYS A 181 16.54 30.22 -15.11
C LYS A 181 15.19 30.91 -15.00
N LEU A 182 14.09 30.15 -14.92
CA LEU A 182 12.75 30.72 -14.76
C LEU A 182 12.64 31.56 -13.49
N LYS A 183 13.13 31.03 -12.36
CA LYS A 183 13.19 31.76 -11.08
C LYS A 183 13.94 33.08 -11.22
N SER A 184 15.10 33.08 -11.89
CA SER A 184 15.89 34.29 -12.12
C SER A 184 15.17 35.34 -12.97
N ILE A 185 14.43 34.89 -14.01
CA ILE A 185 13.64 35.78 -14.88
C ILE A 185 12.46 36.38 -14.10
N ILE A 186 11.75 35.56 -13.32
CA ILE A 186 10.62 36.01 -12.48
C ILE A 186 11.10 37.02 -11.43
N LEU A 187 12.23 36.74 -10.76
CA LEU A 187 12.81 37.68 -9.81
C LEU A 187 13.24 38.97 -10.50
N ARG A 188 13.82 38.92 -11.70
CA ARG A 188 14.15 40.14 -12.46
C ARG A 188 12.92 40.98 -12.82
N GLU A 189 11.82 40.32 -13.21
CA GLU A 189 10.59 40.99 -13.65
C GLU A 189 9.80 41.57 -12.46
N TYR A 190 9.75 40.85 -11.34
CA TYR A 190 8.85 41.16 -10.25
C TYR A 190 9.51 41.51 -8.91
N GLU A 191 10.82 41.36 -8.74
CA GLU A 191 11.53 41.92 -7.58
C GLU A 191 11.79 43.41 -7.83
N PRO A 192 11.62 44.31 -6.83
CA PRO A 192 11.82 45.72 -7.08
C PRO A 192 13.30 45.97 -7.37
N SER A 193 13.56 46.76 -8.41
CA SER A 193 14.90 47.30 -8.64
C SER A 193 15.33 48.14 -7.42
N ALA A 194 16.66 48.24 -7.20
CA ALA A 194 17.21 49.06 -6.11
C ALA A 194 16.68 50.51 -6.13
N ASN A 195 16.39 51.05 -7.32
CA ASN A 195 15.82 52.38 -7.51
C ASN A 195 14.36 52.44 -7.08
N GLN A 196 13.55 51.42 -7.38
CA GLN A 196 12.16 51.34 -6.93
C GLN A 196 12.07 51.19 -5.42
N PHE A 197 12.97 50.42 -4.79
CA PHE A 197 13.08 50.39 -3.33
C PHE A 197 13.44 51.76 -2.75
N LEU A 198 14.40 52.48 -3.37
CA LEU A 198 14.77 53.82 -2.95
C LEU A 198 13.61 54.80 -3.09
N GLU A 199 12.85 54.73 -4.18
CA GLU A 199 11.65 55.57 -4.36
C GLU A 199 10.53 55.23 -3.38
N GLN A 200 10.24 53.95 -3.16
CA GLN A 200 9.28 53.52 -2.15
C GLN A 200 9.71 53.95 -0.75
N PHE A 201 11.01 53.84 -0.44
CA PHE A 201 11.58 54.33 0.80
C PHE A 201 11.39 55.85 0.94
N LYS A 202 11.74 56.63 -0.09
CA LYS A 202 11.53 58.09 -0.13
C LYS A 202 10.05 58.45 0.08
N LYS A 203 9.13 57.76 -0.62
CA LYS A 203 7.67 57.92 -0.47
C LYS A 203 7.17 57.53 0.92
N ALA A 204 7.74 56.50 1.54
CA ALA A 204 7.42 56.08 2.91
C ALA A 204 7.87 57.10 3.95
N THR A 205 9.05 57.73 3.78
CA THR A 205 9.50 58.85 4.63
C THR A 205 8.65 60.11 4.51
N GLN A 206 7.97 60.32 3.38
CA GLN A 206 7.08 61.48 3.18
C GLN A 206 5.70 61.29 3.83
N ARG A 207 5.26 60.04 4.05
CA ARG A 207 4.07 59.74 4.86
C ARG A 207 4.43 59.94 6.34
N LYS A 208 4.36 61.19 6.79
CA LYS A 208 4.34 61.54 8.21
C LYS A 208 3.16 60.82 8.86
N THR A 209 3.42 59.69 9.52
CA THR A 209 2.72 59.10 10.68
C THR A 209 2.86 57.58 10.62
N VAL A 210 4.05 57.03 10.91
CA VAL A 210 4.16 55.75 11.64
C VAL A 210 5.48 55.76 12.41
N ASN A 211 5.38 55.44 13.69
CA ASN A 211 6.42 55.19 14.68
C ASN A 211 7.85 54.97 14.12
N ARG A 212 8.78 55.87 14.47
CA ARG A 212 10.19 55.89 14.01
C ARG A 212 10.88 54.53 14.14
N ASP A 213 10.51 53.74 15.15
CA ASP A 213 11.15 52.45 15.45
C ASP A 213 10.85 51.37 14.39
N LEU A 214 9.66 51.38 13.78
CA LEU A 214 9.28 50.45 12.71
C LEU A 214 10.04 50.73 11.40
N VAL A 215 10.31 52.00 11.13
CA VAL A 215 11.07 52.43 9.94
C VAL A 215 12.54 52.03 10.11
N VAL A 216 13.12 52.24 11.28
CA VAL A 216 14.51 51.85 11.59
C VAL A 216 14.69 50.33 11.52
N LEU A 217 13.74 49.54 12.06
CA LEU A 217 13.76 48.07 11.95
C LEU A 217 13.69 47.59 10.50
N SER A 218 12.87 48.23 9.66
CA SER A 218 12.72 47.86 8.25
C SER A 218 13.99 48.17 7.45
N VAL A 219 14.64 49.31 7.72
CA VAL A 219 15.93 49.68 7.10
C VAL A 219 17.05 48.75 7.55
N LYS A 220 17.14 48.45 8.86
CA LYS A 220 18.13 47.51 9.40
C LYS A 220 17.99 46.12 8.78
N ARG A 221 16.76 45.60 8.64
CA ARG A 221 16.50 44.31 7.97
C ARG A 221 16.92 44.31 6.49
N GLY A 222 16.70 45.41 5.76
CA GLY A 222 17.12 45.55 4.37
C GLY A 222 18.64 45.60 4.17
N ILE A 223 19.37 46.25 5.09
CA ILE A 223 20.85 46.31 5.07
C ILE A 223 21.43 44.93 5.42
N ILE A 224 20.90 44.26 6.44
CA ILE A 224 21.34 42.92 6.83
C ILE A 224 21.11 41.90 5.70
N LYS A 225 19.96 41.95 5.00
CA LYS A 225 19.72 41.10 3.84
C LYS A 225 20.74 41.31 2.72
N ARG A 226 21.11 42.57 2.43
CA ARG A 226 22.15 42.85 1.44
C ARG A 226 23.52 42.32 1.86
N PHE A 227 23.88 42.43 3.12
CA PHE A 227 25.13 41.89 3.64
C PHE A 227 25.20 40.35 3.52
N ILE A 228 24.10 39.66 3.84
CA ILE A 228 24.02 38.20 3.72
C ILE A 228 24.15 37.77 2.25
N ILE A 229 23.40 38.39 1.34
CA ILE A 229 23.44 38.06 -0.11
C ILE A 229 24.83 38.34 -0.71
N GLN A 230 25.50 39.41 -0.27
CA GLN A 230 26.85 39.73 -0.71
C GLN A 230 27.86 38.68 -0.20
N SER A 231 27.76 38.30 1.08
CA SER A 231 28.65 37.30 1.69
C SER A 231 28.49 35.91 1.06
N GLU A 232 27.27 35.49 0.71
CA GLU A 232 27.01 34.20 0.07
C GLU A 232 27.54 34.11 -1.37
N ARG A 233 27.65 35.26 -2.07
CA ARG A 233 28.23 35.35 -3.42
C ARG A 233 29.76 35.32 -3.39
N GLU A 234 30.38 35.80 -2.32
CA GLU A 234 31.84 35.79 -2.15
C GLU A 234 32.36 34.41 -1.74
N THR A 235 31.56 33.61 -1.02
CA THR A 235 31.92 32.23 -0.63
C THR A 235 31.71 31.17 -1.72
N ARG A 236 31.15 31.53 -2.89
CA ARG A 236 30.87 30.62 -4.02
C ARG A 236 31.78 30.85 -5.24
N LYS A 237 32.88 31.59 -5.08
CA LYS A 237 33.98 31.69 -6.04
C LYS A 237 35.18 30.91 -5.52
#